data_AF-A0A956KQL7-F1
#
_entry.id   AF-A0A956KQL7-F1
#
_cell.length_a   1.000
_cell.length_b   1.000
_cell.length_c   1.000
_cell.angle_alpha   90.00
_cell.angle_beta   90.00
_cell.angle_gamma   90.00
#
_symmetry.space_group_name_H-M   'P 1'
#
loop_
_entity.id
_entity.type
_entity.pdbx_description
1 polymer ?
#
loop_
_entity_poly.entity_id
_entity_poly.type
_entity_poly.pdbx_seq_one_letter_code
_entity_poly.pdbx_strand_id
1 'polypeptide(L)'
;MELREAILRRSTTNGHFKPDPVSLEHQHRLVEAASRAPSHFNSQPWRFVLITDDDLRGRIAEIAGRTMGELMAGGKFFTRYRRYFRFSKQEMAERRDGIFIDKLPAPLRPFVKHVFSETGQKVVNKLGVPKTLGADNQKLVEGSPLLLAAMLTKEEYLPGELSGFYSLLGLGMAIENIWLTT
;
A
#
# COMPACT_ATOMS: atom_id res chain seq x y z
N MET A 1 -15.63 -5.68 18.25
CA MET A 1 -14.22 -5.66 18.71
C MET A 1 -13.98 -4.31 19.37
N GLU A 2 -13.23 -4.24 20.45
CA GLU A 2 -12.90 -2.95 21.07
C GLU A 2 -11.92 -2.15 20.21
N LEU A 3 -12.03 -0.82 20.17
CA LEU A 3 -11.16 0.04 19.34
C LEU A 3 -9.66 -0.22 19.59
N ARG A 4 -9.27 -0.38 20.86
CA ARG A 4 -7.88 -0.67 21.23
C ARG A 4 -7.40 -2.00 20.61
N GLU A 5 -8.27 -2.99 20.55
CA GLU A 5 -7.96 -4.29 19.96
C GLU A 5 -7.83 -4.17 18.44
N ALA A 6 -8.72 -3.40 17.80
CA ALA A 6 -8.63 -3.10 16.37
C ALA A 6 -7.28 -2.46 16.00
N ILE A 7 -6.86 -1.44 16.74
CA ILE A 7 -5.57 -0.74 16.52
C ILE A 7 -4.38 -1.71 16.65
N LEU A 8 -4.38 -2.55 17.69
CA LEU A 8 -3.25 -3.44 17.97
C LEU A 8 -3.19 -4.66 17.03
N ARG A 9 -4.33 -5.10 16.47
CA ARG A 9 -4.40 -6.26 15.58
C ARG A 9 -4.36 -5.92 14.10
N ARG A 10 -4.67 -4.68 13.72
CA ARG A 10 -4.64 -4.25 12.33
C ARG A 10 -3.24 -4.50 11.74
N SER A 11 -3.22 -5.15 10.58
CA SER A 11 -1.99 -5.38 9.81
C SER A 11 -2.28 -5.21 8.32
N THR A 12 -1.24 -4.89 7.55
CA THR A 12 -1.34 -4.83 6.09
C THR A 12 -1.27 -6.24 5.54
N THR A 13 -2.31 -6.65 4.81
CA THR A 13 -2.35 -7.94 4.13
C THR A 13 -1.95 -7.76 2.67
N ASN A 14 -0.86 -8.41 2.26
CA ASN A 14 -0.34 -8.44 0.88
C ASN A 14 -0.56 -9.81 0.23
N GLY A 15 -1.54 -10.57 0.71
CA GLY A 15 -1.90 -11.91 0.23
C GLY A 15 -3.26 -11.92 -0.45
N HIS A 16 -3.65 -13.07 -1.01
CA HIS A 16 -4.93 -13.23 -1.68
C HIS A 16 -6.11 -12.92 -0.75
N PHE A 17 -7.08 -12.17 -1.28
CA PHE A 17 -8.37 -11.98 -0.65
C PHE A 17 -9.32 -13.11 -1.00
N LYS A 18 -10.40 -13.23 -0.23
CA LYS A 18 -11.52 -14.08 -0.66
C LYS A 18 -12.20 -13.46 -1.89
N PRO A 19 -12.75 -14.28 -2.79
CA PRO A 19 -13.45 -13.78 -3.98
C PRO A 19 -14.82 -13.18 -3.65
N ASP A 20 -15.29 -13.31 -2.40
CA ASP A 20 -16.57 -12.77 -1.96
C ASP A 20 -16.63 -11.25 -2.18
N PRO A 21 -17.66 -10.72 -2.86
CA PRO A 21 -17.80 -9.29 -3.05
C PRO A 21 -18.03 -8.58 -1.71
N VAL A 22 -17.50 -7.37 -1.57
CA VAL A 22 -17.79 -6.52 -0.42
C VAL A 22 -19.22 -6.00 -0.55
N SER A 23 -20.11 -6.32 0.41
CA SER A 23 -21.52 -5.88 0.36
C SER A 23 -21.64 -4.35 0.36
N LEU A 24 -22.72 -3.83 -0.25
CA LEU A 24 -23.01 -2.39 -0.22
C LEU A 24 -23.10 -1.85 1.22
N GLU A 25 -23.66 -2.63 2.13
CA GLU A 25 -23.73 -2.27 3.54
C GLU A 25 -22.33 -2.05 4.14
N HIS A 26 -21.39 -2.98 3.90
CA HIS A 26 -20.02 -2.82 4.36
C HIS A 26 -19.33 -1.63 3.68
N GLN A 27 -19.53 -1.44 2.39
CA GLN A 27 -19.03 -0.27 1.66
C GLN A 27 -19.51 1.05 2.28
N HIS A 28 -20.79 1.15 2.61
CA HIS A 28 -21.36 2.32 3.27
C HIS A 28 -20.78 2.54 4.67
N ARG A 29 -20.60 1.47 5.47
CA ARG A 29 -19.95 1.57 6.79
C ARG A 29 -18.53 2.12 6.70
N LEU A 30 -17.75 1.69 5.69
CA LEU A 30 -16.39 2.21 5.47
C LEU A 30 -16.40 3.72 5.16
N VAL A 31 -17.28 4.15 4.25
CA VAL A 31 -17.38 5.57 3.88
C VAL A 31 -17.91 6.43 5.03
N GLU A 32 -18.87 5.92 5.81
CA GLU A 32 -19.35 6.59 7.01
C GLU A 32 -18.23 6.76 8.05
N ALA A 33 -17.45 5.71 8.31
CA ALA A 33 -16.33 5.81 9.25
C ALA A 33 -15.30 6.88 8.79
N ALA A 34 -15.00 6.91 7.49
CA ALA A 34 -14.13 7.92 6.91
C ALA A 34 -14.65 9.35 7.14
N SER A 35 -15.96 9.58 7.00
CA SER A 35 -16.57 10.91 7.18
C SER A 35 -16.56 11.40 8.64
N ARG A 36 -16.26 10.54 9.61
CA ARG A 36 -16.09 10.91 11.02
C ARG A 36 -14.70 11.44 11.35
N ALA A 37 -13.75 11.41 10.40
CA ALA A 37 -12.43 11.96 10.62
C ALA A 37 -12.49 13.50 10.75
N PRO A 38 -11.63 14.10 11.59
CA PRO A 38 -11.57 15.56 11.68
C PRO A 38 -10.95 16.15 10.41
N SER A 39 -11.42 17.35 10.04
CA SER A 39 -10.85 18.13 8.93
C SER A 39 -10.85 19.62 9.29
N HIS A 40 -9.90 20.36 8.73
CA HIS A 40 -9.83 21.81 8.94
C HIS A 40 -11.13 22.47 8.44
N PHE A 41 -11.74 23.31 9.27
CA PHE A 41 -13.07 23.91 9.02
C PHE A 41 -14.20 22.90 8.72
N ASN A 42 -14.05 21.62 9.08
CA ASN A 42 -14.98 20.56 8.68
C ASN A 42 -15.18 20.43 7.15
N SER A 43 -14.17 20.81 6.37
CA SER A 43 -14.19 20.84 4.90
C SER A 43 -14.37 19.47 4.24
N GLN A 44 -14.02 18.39 4.92
CA GLN A 44 -14.12 17.00 4.41
C GLN A 44 -13.58 16.88 2.97
N PRO A 45 -12.30 17.21 2.75
CA PRO A 45 -11.76 17.41 1.40
C PRO A 45 -11.54 16.10 0.63
N TRP A 46 -11.80 14.96 1.25
CA TRP A 46 -11.62 13.64 0.65
C TRP A 46 -12.74 13.27 -0.32
N ARG A 47 -12.38 12.49 -1.34
CA ARG A 47 -13.31 11.78 -2.22
C ARG A 47 -12.87 10.33 -2.26
N PHE A 48 -13.82 9.42 -2.10
CA PHE A 48 -13.58 7.98 -2.14
C PHE A 48 -14.32 7.38 -3.34
N VAL A 49 -13.58 6.69 -4.21
CA VAL A 49 -14.15 5.94 -5.33
C VAL A 49 -13.99 4.45 -5.01
N LEU A 50 -15.12 3.77 -4.86
CA LEU A 50 -15.20 2.34 -4.61
C LEU A 50 -15.36 1.62 -5.95
N ILE A 51 -14.37 0.81 -6.30
CA ILE A 51 -14.28 0.16 -7.61
C ILE A 51 -14.53 -1.33 -7.41
N THR A 52 -15.71 -1.76 -7.85
CA THR A 52 -16.16 -3.17 -7.84
C THR A 52 -16.30 -3.76 -9.24
N ASP A 53 -16.15 -2.95 -10.29
CA ASP A 53 -16.23 -3.39 -11.69
C ASP A 53 -15.00 -4.23 -12.08
N ASP A 54 -15.25 -5.47 -12.53
CA ASP A 54 -14.20 -6.46 -12.79
C ASP A 54 -13.26 -5.99 -13.91
N ASP A 55 -13.80 -5.44 -15.00
CA ASP A 55 -13.03 -4.98 -16.15
C ASP A 55 -12.11 -3.81 -15.77
N LEU A 56 -12.63 -2.84 -15.01
CA LEU A 56 -11.84 -1.71 -14.51
C LEU A 56 -10.77 -2.18 -13.52
N ARG A 57 -11.10 -3.12 -12.60
CA ARG A 57 -10.08 -3.70 -11.70
C ARG A 57 -8.99 -4.41 -12.48
N GLY A 58 -9.32 -5.17 -13.53
CA GLY A 58 -8.36 -5.83 -14.41
C GLY A 58 -7.40 -4.84 -15.07
N ARG A 59 -7.93 -3.74 -15.62
CA ARG A 59 -7.10 -2.67 -16.22
C ARG A 59 -6.19 -1.99 -15.19
N ILE A 60 -6.67 -1.75 -13.97
CA ILE A 60 -5.85 -1.20 -12.87
C ILE A 60 -4.77 -2.20 -12.47
N ALA A 61 -5.10 -3.49 -12.41
CA ALA A 61 -4.16 -4.56 -12.08
C ALA A 61 -3.00 -4.66 -13.08
N GLU A 62 -3.27 -4.57 -14.38
CA GLU A 62 -2.23 -4.53 -15.41
C GLU A 62 -1.26 -3.35 -15.21
N ILE A 63 -1.81 -2.15 -14.92
CA ILE A 63 -1.00 -0.96 -14.63
C ILE A 63 -0.16 -1.19 -13.37
N ALA A 64 -0.76 -1.73 -12.31
CA ALA A 64 -0.09 -2.00 -11.05
C ALA A 64 1.06 -3.02 -11.22
N GLY A 65 0.86 -4.09 -11.99
CA GLY A 65 1.91 -5.07 -12.26
C GLY A 65 3.05 -4.50 -13.10
N ARG A 66 2.72 -3.78 -14.18
CA ARG A 66 3.71 -3.15 -15.05
C ARG A 66 4.56 -2.13 -14.29
N THR A 67 3.93 -1.21 -13.57
CA THR A 67 4.63 -0.16 -12.81
C THR A 67 5.47 -0.72 -11.67
N MET A 68 5.01 -1.78 -11.00
CA MET A 68 5.81 -2.50 -10.00
C MET A 68 7.05 -3.15 -10.63
N GLY A 69 6.90 -3.79 -11.80
CA GLY A 69 8.02 -4.37 -12.54
C GLY A 69 9.07 -3.32 -12.93
N GLU A 70 8.62 -2.20 -13.49
CA GLU A 70 9.49 -1.05 -13.85
C GLU A 70 10.21 -0.47 -12.63
N LEU A 71 9.48 -0.27 -11.52
CA LEU A 71 10.02 0.26 -10.26
C LEU A 71 11.12 -0.63 -9.68
N MET A 72 10.90 -1.96 -9.67
CA MET A 72 11.85 -2.93 -9.17
C MET A 72 13.07 -3.08 -10.09
N ALA A 73 12.87 -2.97 -11.41
CA ALA A 73 13.96 -3.03 -12.38
C ALA A 73 14.87 -1.79 -12.33
N GLY A 74 14.30 -0.62 -12.06
CA GLY A 74 15.00 0.67 -12.05
C GLY A 74 15.91 0.93 -10.84
N GLY A 75 15.92 0.05 -9.84
CA GLY A 75 16.83 0.07 -8.68
C GLY A 75 16.69 1.23 -7.68
N LYS A 76 16.14 2.38 -8.10
CA LYS A 76 15.92 3.56 -7.23
C LYS A 76 15.09 3.24 -5.99
N PHE A 77 14.13 2.32 -6.10
CA PHE A 77 13.32 1.85 -4.98
C PHE A 77 14.18 1.21 -3.89
N PHE A 78 15.02 0.25 -4.28
CA PHE A 78 15.91 -0.42 -3.34
C PHE A 78 16.88 0.56 -2.70
N THR A 79 17.50 1.44 -3.48
CA THR A 79 18.44 2.43 -2.95
C THR A 79 17.78 3.35 -1.92
N ARG A 80 16.56 3.83 -2.19
CA ARG A 80 15.83 4.77 -1.31
C ARG A 80 15.31 4.09 -0.04
N TYR A 81 14.75 2.89 -0.15
CA TYR A 81 14.04 2.24 0.95
C TYR A 81 14.85 1.16 1.68
N ARG A 82 16.09 0.86 1.25
CA ARG A 82 16.95 -0.18 1.88
C ARG A 82 17.02 -0.09 3.40
N ARG A 83 17.02 1.14 3.95
CA ARG A 83 17.14 1.36 5.40
C ARG A 83 15.97 0.79 6.19
N TYR A 84 14.87 0.44 5.53
CA TYR A 84 13.66 -0.13 6.10
C TYR A 84 13.49 -1.63 5.84
N PHE A 85 14.41 -2.30 5.13
CA PHE A 85 14.31 -3.75 4.98
C PHE A 85 15.01 -4.45 6.13
N ARG A 86 14.34 -5.46 6.71
CA ARG A 86 14.87 -6.31 7.78
C ARG A 86 14.97 -7.73 7.25
N PHE A 87 16.11 -8.37 7.49
CA PHE A 87 16.38 -9.72 6.96
C PHE A 87 16.54 -10.78 8.04
N SER A 88 16.42 -10.40 9.32
CA SER A 88 16.32 -11.34 10.43
C SER A 88 15.26 -10.89 11.44
N LYS A 89 14.71 -11.86 12.18
CA LYS A 89 13.79 -11.59 13.31
C LYS A 89 14.47 -10.77 14.41
N GLN A 90 15.76 -11.02 14.63
CA GLN A 90 16.56 -10.25 15.58
C GLN A 90 16.65 -8.78 15.17
N GLU A 91 16.99 -8.51 13.91
CA GLU A 91 17.08 -7.13 13.39
C GLU A 91 15.72 -6.40 13.49
N MET A 92 14.62 -7.10 13.21
CA MET A 92 13.27 -6.55 13.39
C MET A 92 12.96 -6.25 14.85
N ALA A 93 13.33 -7.13 15.79
CA ALA A 93 13.11 -6.93 17.22
C ALA A 93 13.93 -5.76 17.78
N GLU A 94 15.16 -5.57 17.30
CA GLU A 94 16.05 -4.48 17.72
C GLU A 94 15.62 -3.12 17.13
N ARG A 95 15.31 -3.07 15.84
CA ARG A 95 14.99 -1.81 15.13
C ARG A 95 13.55 -1.36 15.34
N ARG A 96 12.61 -2.32 15.45
CA ARG A 96 11.17 -2.09 15.66
C ARG A 96 10.50 -1.21 14.60
N ASP A 97 11.07 -1.17 13.39
CA ASP A 97 10.55 -0.44 12.23
C ASP A 97 10.86 -1.18 10.92
N GLY A 98 10.23 -0.73 9.84
CA GLY A 98 10.44 -1.25 8.50
C GLY A 98 9.64 -2.53 8.19
N ILE A 99 10.09 -3.25 7.15
CA ILE A 99 9.43 -4.43 6.60
C ILE A 99 10.34 -5.63 6.77
N PHE A 100 9.83 -6.70 7.39
CA PHE A 100 10.53 -7.98 7.47
C PHE A 100 10.39 -8.72 6.14
N ILE A 101 11.53 -9.00 5.49
CA ILE A 101 11.58 -9.71 4.23
C ILE A 101 11.90 -11.19 4.52
N ASP A 102 10.88 -12.02 4.57
CA ASP A 102 10.95 -13.45 4.88
C ASP A 102 10.85 -14.35 3.63
N LYS A 103 10.19 -13.87 2.58
CA LYS A 103 9.97 -14.60 1.31
C LYS A 103 11.04 -14.36 0.24
N LEU A 104 12.31 -14.25 0.63
CA LEU A 104 13.40 -14.21 -0.35
C LEU A 104 13.71 -15.60 -0.92
N PRO A 105 13.84 -15.74 -2.26
CA PRO A 105 14.35 -16.95 -2.89
C PRO A 105 15.68 -17.38 -2.23
N ALA A 106 15.80 -18.67 -1.91
CA ALA A 106 16.98 -19.20 -1.22
C ALA A 106 18.33 -18.82 -1.87
N PRO A 107 18.48 -18.80 -3.21
CA PRO A 107 19.73 -18.37 -3.86
C PRO A 107 20.10 -16.90 -3.62
N LEU A 108 19.14 -16.04 -3.28
CA LEU A 108 19.37 -14.61 -3.05
C LEU A 108 19.79 -14.29 -1.61
N ARG A 109 19.50 -15.17 -0.64
CA ARG A 109 19.77 -14.96 0.79
C ARG A 109 21.23 -14.57 1.13
N PRO A 110 22.27 -15.20 0.55
CA PRO A 110 23.66 -14.83 0.83
C PRO A 110 24.03 -13.45 0.27
N PHE A 111 23.34 -13.03 -0.78
CA PHE A 111 23.64 -11.80 -1.50
C PHE A 111 22.78 -10.62 -1.06
N VAL A 112 21.83 -10.78 -0.14
CA VAL A 112 20.89 -9.71 0.26
C VAL A 112 21.61 -8.42 0.60
N LYS A 113 22.70 -8.47 1.38
CA LYS A 113 23.49 -7.27 1.72
C LYS A 113 24.16 -6.60 0.50
N HIS A 114 24.37 -7.35 -0.58
CA HIS A 114 25.03 -6.95 -1.83
C HIS A 114 24.07 -6.71 -3.00
N VAL A 115 22.83 -7.21 -2.93
CA VAL A 115 21.73 -7.00 -3.89
C VAL A 115 21.47 -5.50 -4.09
N PHE A 116 21.83 -4.69 -3.10
CA PHE A 116 21.65 -3.24 -3.09
C PHE A 116 22.83 -2.44 -3.69
N SER A 117 23.79 -3.11 -4.32
CA SER A 117 24.80 -2.50 -5.20
C SER A 117 24.32 -2.47 -6.65
N GLU A 118 24.92 -1.66 -7.53
CA GLU A 118 24.59 -1.68 -8.96
C GLU A 118 24.77 -3.07 -9.59
N THR A 119 25.81 -3.80 -9.16
CA THR A 119 26.04 -5.19 -9.57
C THR A 119 24.96 -6.14 -9.05
N GLY A 120 24.52 -5.94 -7.81
CA GLY A 120 23.41 -6.69 -7.20
C GLY A 120 22.08 -6.47 -7.92
N GLN A 121 21.79 -5.24 -8.32
CA GLN A 121 20.59 -4.92 -9.10
C GLN A 121 20.58 -5.64 -10.46
N LYS A 122 21.73 -5.72 -11.15
CA LYS A 122 21.85 -6.48 -12.41
C LYS A 122 21.57 -7.97 -12.20
N VAL A 123 22.01 -8.54 -11.08
CA VAL A 123 21.73 -9.94 -10.71
C VAL A 123 20.24 -10.15 -10.43
N VAL A 124 19.61 -9.27 -9.65
CA VAL A 124 18.16 -9.31 -9.38
C VAL A 124 17.33 -9.24 -10.65
N ASN A 125 17.69 -8.34 -11.57
CA ASN A 125 17.03 -8.21 -12.86
C ASN A 125 17.20 -9.48 -13.71
N LYS A 126 18.42 -10.04 -13.78
CA LYS A 126 18.70 -11.28 -14.53
C LYS A 126 17.95 -12.49 -13.98
N LEU A 127 17.72 -12.53 -12.68
CA LEU A 127 16.94 -13.58 -12.02
C LEU A 127 15.42 -13.41 -12.16
N GLY A 128 14.95 -12.37 -12.86
CA GLY A 128 13.53 -12.17 -13.16
C GLY A 128 12.69 -11.68 -11.98
N VAL A 129 13.31 -11.28 -10.85
CA VAL A 129 12.60 -10.82 -9.65
C VAL A 129 11.64 -9.66 -9.94
N PRO A 130 12.00 -8.62 -10.73
CA PRO A 130 11.05 -7.55 -11.06
C PRO A 130 9.80 -8.06 -11.79
N LYS A 131 9.97 -9.03 -12.71
CA LYS A 131 8.85 -9.62 -13.46
C LYS A 131 7.92 -10.39 -12.54
N THR A 132 8.46 -11.18 -11.61
CA THR A 132 7.68 -11.92 -10.62
C THR A 132 6.92 -10.97 -9.69
N LEU A 133 7.61 -9.96 -9.13
CA LEU A 133 6.97 -8.97 -8.26
C LEU A 133 5.87 -8.18 -8.99
N GLY A 134 6.06 -7.87 -10.27
CA GLY A 134 5.03 -7.27 -11.11
C GLY A 134 3.82 -8.20 -11.29
N ALA A 135 4.04 -9.47 -11.64
CA ALA A 135 2.97 -10.44 -11.81
C ALA A 135 2.20 -10.71 -10.52
N ASP A 136 2.89 -10.79 -9.38
CA ASP A 136 2.27 -10.97 -8.07
C ASP A 136 1.44 -9.74 -7.67
N ASN A 137 1.94 -8.53 -7.94
CA ASN A 137 1.19 -7.30 -7.68
C ASN A 137 -0.07 -7.19 -8.57
N GLN A 138 0.04 -7.56 -9.85
CA GLN A 138 -1.12 -7.63 -10.75
C GLN A 138 -2.18 -8.59 -10.19
N LYS A 139 -1.81 -9.83 -9.87
CA LYS A 139 -2.74 -10.83 -9.32
C LYS A 139 -3.41 -10.37 -8.03
N LEU A 140 -2.65 -9.70 -7.15
CA LEU A 140 -3.19 -9.18 -5.90
C LEU A 140 -4.27 -8.12 -6.15
N VAL A 141 -4.01 -7.17 -7.05
CA VAL A 141 -4.96 -6.10 -7.39
C VAL A 141 -6.19 -6.64 -8.13
N GLU A 142 -5.97 -7.56 -9.08
CA GLU A 142 -7.05 -8.22 -9.84
C GLU A 142 -7.96 -9.06 -8.92
N GLY A 143 -7.35 -9.79 -7.98
CA GLY A 143 -8.06 -10.60 -6.99
C GLY A 143 -8.61 -9.82 -5.78
N SER A 144 -8.49 -8.49 -5.75
CA SER A 144 -9.07 -7.67 -4.69
C SER A 144 -10.56 -7.41 -4.98
N PRO A 145 -11.50 -7.83 -4.12
CA PRO A 145 -12.95 -7.69 -4.40
C PRO A 145 -13.43 -6.23 -4.39
N LEU A 146 -12.64 -5.32 -3.84
CA LEU A 146 -12.89 -3.88 -3.83
C LEU A 146 -11.56 -3.13 -3.90
N LEU A 147 -11.43 -2.19 -4.84
CA LEU A 147 -10.37 -1.19 -4.80
C LEU A 147 -10.95 0.14 -4.31
N LEU A 148 -10.29 0.77 -3.34
CA LEU A 148 -10.66 2.07 -2.82
C LEU A 148 -9.65 3.11 -3.30
N ALA A 149 -10.05 3.99 -4.22
CA ALA A 149 -9.25 5.14 -4.59
C ALA A 149 -9.59 6.33 -3.69
N ALA A 150 -8.60 6.81 -2.95
CA ALA A 150 -8.71 7.94 -2.04
C ALA A 150 -8.08 9.18 -2.68
N MET A 151 -8.86 10.25 -2.80
CA MET A 151 -8.48 11.49 -3.49
C MET A 151 -8.75 12.71 -2.64
N LEU A 152 -8.13 13.83 -2.99
CA LEU A 152 -8.41 15.15 -2.44
C LEU A 152 -9.07 16.02 -3.50
N THR A 153 -10.09 16.78 -3.10
CA THR A 153 -10.59 17.90 -3.91
C THR A 153 -9.55 19.03 -3.94
N LYS A 154 -9.62 19.86 -4.98
CA LYS A 154 -8.81 21.07 -5.11
C LYS A 154 -9.51 22.32 -4.58
N GLU A 155 -10.76 22.20 -4.09
CA GLU A 155 -11.54 23.32 -3.56
C GLU A 155 -10.79 24.11 -2.48
N GLU A 156 -10.10 23.41 -1.58
CA GLU A 156 -9.31 24.03 -0.50
C GLU A 156 -7.85 24.31 -0.89
N TYR A 157 -7.40 23.90 -2.08
CA TYR A 157 -5.97 23.98 -2.43
C TYR A 157 -5.56 25.38 -2.87
N LEU A 158 -4.65 25.98 -2.10
CA LEU A 158 -4.07 27.29 -2.37
C LEU A 158 -2.56 27.12 -2.60
N PRO A 159 -2.06 27.41 -3.82
CA PRO A 159 -0.63 27.33 -4.12
C PRO A 159 0.20 28.22 -3.18
N GLY A 160 1.28 27.67 -2.61
CA GLY A 160 2.15 28.38 -1.67
C GLY A 160 1.70 28.31 -0.22
N GLU A 161 0.47 27.86 0.06
CA GLU A 161 -0.09 27.76 1.41
C GLU A 161 -0.09 26.32 1.95
N LEU A 162 -0.37 26.18 3.25
CA LEU A 162 -0.44 24.89 3.94
C LEU A 162 -1.78 24.14 3.76
N SER A 163 -2.72 24.68 2.99
CA SER A 163 -4.06 24.10 2.87
C SER A 163 -4.05 22.68 2.27
N GLY A 164 -3.14 22.40 1.34
CA GLY A 164 -2.90 21.05 0.82
C GLY A 164 -2.33 20.10 1.88
N PHE A 165 -1.46 20.60 2.76
CA PHE A 165 -0.92 19.81 3.86
C PHE A 165 -2.00 19.43 4.88
N TYR A 166 -2.87 20.38 5.26
CA TYR A 166 -4.00 20.09 6.15
C TYR A 166 -5.01 19.11 5.54
N SER A 167 -5.28 19.24 4.23
CA SER A 167 -6.15 18.31 3.51
C SER A 167 -5.57 16.90 3.50
N LEU A 168 -4.27 16.76 3.25
CA LEU A 168 -3.57 15.48 3.28
C LEU A 168 -3.59 14.84 4.69
N LEU A 169 -3.37 15.64 5.73
CA LEU A 169 -3.46 15.17 7.11
C LEU A 169 -4.87 14.63 7.41
N GLY A 170 -5.92 15.38 7.03
CA GLY A 170 -7.30 14.95 7.16
C GLY A 170 -7.60 13.64 6.42
N LEU A 171 -7.10 13.48 5.19
CA LEU A 171 -7.26 12.24 4.45
C LEU A 171 -6.60 11.05 5.15
N GLY A 172 -5.41 11.23 5.73
CA GLY A 172 -4.75 10.19 6.52
C GLY A 172 -5.61 9.72 7.71
N MET A 173 -6.25 10.65 8.40
CA MET A 173 -7.18 10.34 9.51
C MET A 173 -8.43 9.61 9.01
N ALA A 174 -8.98 9.99 7.85
CA ALA A 174 -10.10 9.30 7.23
C ALA A 174 -9.75 7.86 6.82
N ILE A 175 -8.56 7.63 6.27
CA ILE A 175 -8.06 6.30 5.92
C ILE A 175 -7.86 5.43 7.18
N GLU A 176 -7.33 5.99 8.26
CA GLU A 176 -7.19 5.25 9.52
C GLU A 176 -8.55 4.80 10.08
N ASN A 177 -9.58 5.66 10.03
CA ASN A 177 -10.94 5.26 10.42
C ASN A 177 -11.47 4.10 9.57
N ILE A 178 -11.24 4.12 8.25
CA ILE A 178 -11.62 2.99 7.36
C ILE A 178 -10.94 1.71 7.82
N TRP A 179 -9.63 1.75 8.07
CA TRP A 179 -8.88 0.56 8.46
C TRP A 179 -9.20 0.04 9.87
N LEU A 180 -9.70 0.88 10.76
CA LEU A 180 -10.10 0.52 12.12
C LEU A 180 -11.59 0.15 12.23
N THR A 181 -12.35 0.20 11.14
CA THR A 181 -13.77 -0.20 11.12
C THR A 181 -13.90 -1.72 11.28
N THR A 182 -14.75 -2.17 12.22
CA THR A 182 -14.93 -3.59 12.59
C THR A 182 -16.37 -4.03 12.48
#